data_AF-A0A7V9QD34-F1
#
_entry.id   AF-A0A7V9QD34-F1
#
_cell.length_a   1.000
_cell.length_b   1.000
_cell.length_c   1.000
_cell.angle_alpha   90.00
_cell.angle_beta   90.00
_cell.angle_gamma   90.00
#
_symmetry.space_group_name_H-M   'P 1'
#
loop_
_entity.id
_entity.type
_entity.pdbx_description
1 polymer ?
#
loop_
_entity_poly.entity_id
_entity_poly.type
_entity_poly.pdbx_seq_one_letter_code
_entity_poly.pdbx_strand_id
1 'polypeptide(L)'
;ARVFVACNRSNEILEIDVGSWTLVRRISTGEGPYNLEPTPDGRLLLATLKNRNAPATEIFDISTGRSVGRIANATVLPHGIAITSDSRFAFVSVEGVGAEAGRVDVIDLATLSRVASVEVGQQAAGIAVVRSR
;
A
#
# COMPACT_ATOMS: atom_id res chain seq x y z
N ALA A 1 1.16 10.36 18.47
CA ALA A 1 0.90 9.51 17.28
C ALA A 1 1.57 10.12 16.06
N ARG A 2 1.72 9.36 14.98
CA ARG A 2 2.20 9.83 13.67
C ARG A 2 1.07 9.71 12.65
N VAL A 3 1.01 10.65 11.72
CA VAL A 3 0.13 10.60 10.54
C VAL A 3 1.01 10.51 9.30
N PHE A 4 0.70 9.58 8.41
CA PHE A 4 1.35 9.46 7.11
C PHE A 4 0.38 9.90 6.01
N VAL A 5 0.85 10.74 5.09
CA VAL A 5 0.04 11.31 4.01
C VAL A 5 0.70 11.03 2.67
N ALA A 6 0.01 10.32 1.77
CA ALA A 6 0.48 10.13 0.41
C ALA A 6 0.25 11.41 -0.41
N CYS A 7 1.33 12.01 -0.89
CA CYS A 7 1.29 13.15 -1.78
C CYS A 7 1.53 12.68 -3.21
N ASN A 8 0.44 12.25 -3.86
CA ASN A 8 0.45 11.61 -5.17
C ASN A 8 1.27 12.35 -6.24
N ARG A 9 1.08 13.67 -6.36
CA ARG A 9 1.73 14.49 -7.40
C ARG A 9 3.22 14.68 -7.17
N SER A 10 3.68 14.74 -5.91
CA SER A 10 5.08 14.98 -5.57
C SER A 10 5.88 13.70 -5.30
N ASN A 11 5.25 12.52 -5.44
CA ASN A 11 5.89 11.21 -5.27
C ASN A 11 6.58 11.09 -3.90
N GLU A 12 5.86 11.51 -2.85
CA GLU A 12 6.35 11.44 -1.48
C GLU A 12 5.24 11.05 -0.50
N ILE A 13 5.66 10.59 0.67
CA ILE A 13 4.84 10.46 1.87
C ILE A 13 5.34 11.48 2.89
N LEU A 14 4.42 12.22 3.50
CA LEU A 14 4.71 13.11 4.62
C LEU A 14 4.45 12.39 5.94
N GLU A 15 5.38 12.48 6.88
CA GLU A 15 5.16 12.09 8.27
C GLU A 15 4.92 13.33 9.13
N ILE A 16 3.79 13.37 9.83
CA ILE A 16 3.37 14.48 10.68
C ILE A 16 3.29 14.01 12.13
N ASP A 17 3.82 14.81 13.05
CA ASP A 17 3.68 14.61 14.48
C ASP A 17 2.33 15.17 14.97
N VAL A 18 1.52 14.34 15.63
CA VAL A 18 0.19 14.73 16.13
C VAL A 18 0.26 15.59 17.40
N GLY A 19 1.38 15.57 18.14
CA GLY A 19 1.52 16.38 19.36
C GLY A 19 1.74 17.86 19.05
N SER A 20 2.49 18.14 17.98
CA SER A 20 2.93 19.48 17.58
C SER A 20 2.33 19.96 16.26
N TRP A 21 1.69 19.08 15.50
CA TRP A 21 1.18 19.34 14.14
C TRP A 21 2.26 19.79 13.16
N THR A 22 3.48 19.29 13.35
CA THR A 22 4.62 19.65 12.51
C THR A 22 5.00 18.51 11.58
N LEU A 23 5.55 18.88 10.41
CA LEU A 23 6.14 17.93 9.49
C LEU A 23 7.45 17.40 10.10
N VAL A 24 7.52 16.08 10.25
CA VAL A 24 8.70 15.37 10.76
C VAL A 24 9.70 15.14 9.65
N ARG A 25 9.24 14.56 8.53
CA ARG A 25 10.07 14.27 7.36
C ARG A 25 9.25 14.00 6.10
N ARG A 26 9.96 13.95 4.98
CA ARG A 26 9.48 13.55 3.64
C ARG A 26 10.13 12.22 3.27
N ILE A 27 9.32 11.27 2.82
CA ILE A 27 9.74 9.95 2.39
C ILE A 27 9.50 9.84 0.89
N SER A 28 10.55 9.72 0.09
CA SER A 28 10.41 9.54 -1.35
C SER A 28 9.77 8.20 -1.68
N THR A 29 8.85 8.18 -2.64
CA THR A 29 8.20 6.97 -3.16
C THR A 29 8.49 6.79 -4.64
N GLY A 30 7.99 5.69 -5.22
CA GLY A 30 7.72 5.62 -6.65
C GLY A 30 6.58 6.56 -7.07
N GLU A 31 6.26 6.54 -8.36
CA GLU A 31 5.31 7.49 -8.94
C GLU A 31 3.87 7.23 -8.49
N GLY A 32 3.17 8.31 -8.12
CA GLY A 32 1.75 8.30 -7.86
C GLY A 32 1.32 7.49 -6.62
N PRO A 33 1.91 7.72 -5.43
CA PRO A 33 1.41 7.11 -4.20
C PRO A 33 -0.06 7.51 -3.97
N TYR A 34 -0.92 6.58 -3.57
CA TYR A 34 -2.36 6.83 -3.46
C TYR A 34 -2.94 6.48 -2.09
N ASN A 35 -2.95 5.21 -1.69
CA ASN A 35 -3.32 4.80 -0.32
C ASN A 35 -2.11 4.34 0.47
N LEU A 36 -2.23 4.43 1.80
CA LEU A 36 -1.23 4.01 2.76
C LEU A 36 -1.86 3.10 3.82
N GLU A 37 -1.16 2.06 4.25
CA GLU A 37 -1.59 1.22 5.39
C GLU A 37 -0.37 0.77 6.20
N PRO A 38 -0.29 1.12 7.50
CA PRO A 38 0.76 0.61 8.38
C PRO A 38 0.46 -0.83 8.81
N THR A 39 1.50 -1.65 8.97
CA THR A 39 1.33 -2.97 9.59
C THR A 39 0.93 -2.83 11.07
N PRO A 40 0.11 -3.75 11.61
CA PRO A 40 -0.28 -3.73 13.02
C PRO A 40 0.88 -3.75 14.02
N ASP A 41 2.03 -4.35 13.66
CA ASP A 41 3.26 -4.33 14.45
C ASP A 41 4.01 -2.98 14.41
N GLY A 42 3.56 -2.02 13.59
CA GLY A 42 4.13 -0.69 13.44
C GLY A 42 5.47 -0.63 12.71
N ARG A 43 5.92 -1.74 12.11
CA ARG A 43 7.24 -1.83 11.47
C ARG A 43 7.25 -1.35 10.02
N LEU A 44 6.21 -1.67 9.26
CA LEU A 44 6.13 -1.38 7.83
C LEU A 44 4.99 -0.42 7.50
N LEU A 45 5.19 0.38 6.47
CA LEU A 45 4.15 1.18 5.82
C LEU A 45 4.07 0.74 4.36
N LEU A 46 2.88 0.36 3.91
CA LEU A 46 2.64 0.02 2.51
C LEU A 46 2.03 1.23 1.80
N ALA A 47 2.38 1.42 0.53
CA ALA A 47 1.81 2.43 -0.35
C ALA A 47 1.41 1.83 -1.69
N THR A 48 0.21 2.11 -2.18
CA THR A 48 -0.15 1.82 -3.56
C THR A 48 0.39 2.89 -4.49
N LEU A 49 1.01 2.48 -5.60
CA LEU A 49 1.56 3.36 -6.63
C LEU A 49 0.72 3.23 -7.90
N LYS A 50 -0.05 4.26 -8.24
CA LYS A 50 -0.88 4.33 -9.46
C LYS A 50 -0.06 4.77 -10.69
N ASN A 51 1.11 4.18 -10.87
CA ASN A 51 1.92 4.37 -12.09
C ASN A 51 1.38 3.47 -13.20
N ARG A 52 0.90 4.06 -14.30
CA ARG A 52 0.36 3.30 -15.44
C ARG A 52 1.37 2.38 -16.12
N ASN A 53 2.65 2.72 -16.06
CA ASN A 53 3.73 1.96 -16.71
C ASN A 53 4.37 0.93 -15.77
N ALA A 54 4.30 1.15 -14.46
CA ALA A 54 4.93 0.30 -13.45
C ALA A 54 4.12 0.28 -12.14
N PRO A 55 2.86 -0.23 -12.18
CA PRO A 55 2.00 -0.25 -11.01
C PRO A 55 2.57 -1.18 -9.94
N ALA A 56 2.60 -0.71 -8.71
CA ALA A 56 3.21 -1.49 -7.64
C ALA A 56 2.67 -1.11 -6.27
N THR A 57 2.89 -2.02 -5.33
CA THR A 57 2.80 -1.76 -3.90
C THR A 57 4.21 -1.61 -3.37
N GLU A 58 4.55 -0.43 -2.88
CA GLU A 58 5.84 -0.14 -2.27
C GLU A 58 5.76 -0.27 -0.75
N ILE A 59 6.81 -0.81 -0.16
CA ILE A 59 6.87 -1.18 1.25
C ILE A 59 8.03 -0.42 1.87
N PHE A 60 7.76 0.31 2.95
CA PHE A 60 8.73 1.13 3.65
C PHE A 60 8.92 0.62 5.07
N ASP A 61 10.16 0.65 5.56
CA ASP A 61 10.43 0.56 6.99
C ASP A 61 10.02 1.89 7.65
N ILE A 62 9.09 1.86 8.60
CA ILE A 62 8.55 3.07 9.23
C ILE A 62 9.64 3.81 10.00
N SER A 63 10.57 3.13 10.67
CA SER A 63 11.57 3.81 11.51
C SER A 63 12.52 4.67 10.67
N THR A 64 12.96 4.14 9.54
CA THR A 64 13.96 4.76 8.67
C THR A 64 13.33 5.56 7.52
N GLY A 65 12.08 5.28 7.16
CA GLY A 65 11.42 5.83 5.99
C GLY A 65 12.00 5.29 4.68
N ARG A 66 12.78 4.20 4.72
CA ARG A 66 13.41 3.63 3.52
C ARG A 66 12.50 2.60 2.87
N SER A 67 12.43 2.65 1.54
CA SER A 67 11.82 1.58 0.76
C SER A 67 12.61 0.28 0.96
N VAL A 68 11.92 -0.79 1.33
CA VAL A 68 12.47 -2.14 1.55
C VAL A 68 12.00 -3.13 0.49
N GLY A 69 11.04 -2.75 -0.35
CA GLY A 69 10.56 -3.59 -1.44
C GLY A 69 9.50 -2.89 -2.28
N ARG A 70 9.41 -3.28 -3.55
CA ARG A 70 8.36 -2.82 -4.47
C ARG A 70 7.84 -4.01 -5.27
N ILE A 71 6.55 -4.30 -5.10
CA ILE A 71 5.92 -5.51 -5.64
C ILE A 71 4.97 -5.11 -6.76
N ALA A 72 5.20 -5.62 -7.97
CA ALA A 72 4.34 -5.35 -9.11
C ALA A 72 2.92 -5.87 -8.86
N ASN A 73 1.92 -5.03 -9.12
CA ASN A 73 0.51 -5.39 -9.01
C ASN A 73 0.00 -6.09 -10.28
N ALA A 74 -1.17 -6.74 -10.19
CA ALA A 74 -1.75 -7.46 -11.32
C ALA A 74 -2.24 -6.53 -12.44
N THR A 75 -2.69 -5.34 -12.08
CA THR A 75 -3.22 -4.34 -13.01
C THR A 75 -2.62 -2.97 -12.69
N VAL A 76 -2.96 -1.97 -13.51
CA VAL A 76 -2.37 -0.62 -13.44
C VAL A 76 -3.02 0.31 -12.40
N LEU A 77 -4.02 -0.17 -11.66
CA LEU A 77 -4.83 0.66 -10.75
C LEU A 77 -4.93 0.04 -9.34
N PRO A 78 -3.81 -0.10 -8.60
CA PRO A 78 -3.88 -0.47 -7.19
C PRO A 78 -4.60 0.63 -6.38
N HIS A 79 -5.50 0.22 -5.50
CA HIS A 79 -6.35 1.11 -4.72
C HIS A 79 -6.12 0.91 -3.22
N GLY A 80 -6.98 0.19 -2.52
CA GLY A 80 -6.91 0.04 -1.06
C GLY A 80 -5.94 -1.05 -0.61
N ILE A 81 -5.50 -0.97 0.65
CA ILE A 81 -4.66 -1.97 1.31
C ILE A 81 -5.33 -2.37 2.63
N ALA A 82 -5.36 -3.66 2.95
CA ALA A 82 -5.72 -4.17 4.26
C ALA A 82 -4.70 -5.21 4.72
N ILE A 83 -4.35 -5.24 6.01
CA ILE A 83 -3.26 -6.08 6.53
C ILE A 83 -3.76 -6.96 7.67
N THR A 84 -3.39 -8.24 7.66
CA THR A 84 -3.73 -9.19 8.72
C THR A 84 -3.18 -8.75 10.09
N SER A 85 -3.87 -9.13 11.17
CA SER A 85 -3.48 -8.72 12.54
C SER A 85 -2.12 -9.23 12.99
N ASP A 86 -1.61 -10.30 12.38
CA ASP A 86 -0.27 -10.85 12.61
C ASP A 86 0.81 -10.18 11.75
N SER A 87 0.46 -9.14 10.98
CA SER A 87 1.35 -8.42 10.06
C SER A 87 2.01 -9.31 8.99
N ARG A 88 1.42 -10.47 8.68
CA ARG A 88 2.00 -11.41 7.71
C ARG A 88 1.57 -11.13 6.28
N PHE A 89 0.28 -10.86 6.05
CA PHE A 89 -0.25 -10.69 4.70
C PHE A 89 -0.87 -9.32 4.52
N ALA A 90 -0.61 -8.72 3.37
CA ALA A 90 -1.31 -7.55 2.86
C ALA A 90 -2.19 -7.94 1.68
N PHE A 91 -3.39 -7.39 1.64
CA PHE A 91 -4.36 -7.53 0.56
C PHE A 91 -4.50 -6.19 -0.13
N VAL A 92 -4.27 -6.17 -1.43
CA VAL A 92 -4.34 -4.94 -2.24
C VAL A 92 -5.46 -5.10 -3.25
N SER A 93 -6.48 -4.25 -3.17
CA SER A 93 -7.48 -4.21 -4.24
C SER A 93 -6.88 -3.53 -5.46
N VAL A 94 -7.04 -4.12 -6.63
CA VAL A 94 -6.53 -3.60 -7.89
C VAL A 94 -7.68 -3.56 -8.90
N GLU A 95 -7.96 -2.37 -9.43
CA GLU A 95 -9.11 -2.17 -10.32
C GLU A 95 -8.82 -2.79 -11.71
N GLY A 96 -9.86 -3.35 -12.34
CA GLY A 96 -9.79 -3.80 -13.73
C GLY A 96 -9.75 -2.63 -14.71
N VAL A 97 -9.25 -2.86 -15.92
CA VAL A 97 -9.18 -1.85 -16.99
C VAL A 97 -10.07 -2.27 -18.17
N GLY A 98 -10.91 -1.36 -18.66
CA GLY A 98 -11.81 -1.65 -19.77
C GLY A 98 -12.83 -2.73 -19.39
N ALA A 99 -12.76 -3.89 -20.07
CA ALA A 99 -13.62 -5.04 -19.79
C ALA A 99 -12.98 -6.07 -18.83
N GLU A 100 -11.72 -5.86 -18.42
CA GLU A 100 -11.03 -6.78 -17.52
C GLU A 100 -11.61 -6.71 -16.10
N ALA A 101 -11.63 -7.86 -15.42
CA ALA A 101 -12.00 -7.96 -14.02
C ALA A 101 -10.99 -7.28 -13.10
N GLY A 102 -11.44 -6.82 -11.93
CA GLY A 102 -10.55 -6.40 -10.86
C GLY A 102 -9.90 -7.61 -10.18
N ARG A 103 -8.93 -7.37 -9.30
CA ARG A 103 -8.33 -8.43 -8.48
C ARG A 103 -8.07 -7.97 -7.04
N VAL A 104 -7.77 -8.94 -6.19
CA VAL A 104 -7.09 -8.74 -4.91
C VAL A 104 -5.74 -9.42 -4.97
N ASP A 105 -4.67 -8.64 -4.98
CA ASP A 105 -3.31 -9.16 -4.83
C ASP A 105 -3.04 -9.47 -3.36
N VAL A 106 -2.45 -10.64 -3.09
CA VAL A 106 -2.04 -11.08 -1.75
C VAL A 106 -0.52 -11.05 -1.68
N ILE A 107 0.01 -10.22 -0.79
CA ILE A 107 1.45 -10.03 -0.59
C ILE A 107 1.84 -10.64 0.76
N ASP A 108 2.80 -11.55 0.76
CA ASP A 108 3.46 -12.03 1.97
C ASP A 108 4.57 -11.04 2.36
N LEU A 109 4.44 -10.44 3.54
CA LEU A 109 5.34 -9.41 4.04
C LEU A 109 6.64 -9.97 4.64
N ALA A 110 6.71 -11.28 4.90
CA ALA A 110 7.94 -11.94 5.32
C ALA A 110 8.87 -12.17 4.12
N THR A 111 8.31 -12.54 2.97
CA THR A 111 9.08 -12.80 1.75
C THR A 111 9.13 -11.61 0.79
N LEU A 112 8.34 -10.55 1.08
CA LEU A 112 8.16 -9.39 0.21
C LEU A 112 7.84 -9.83 -1.22
N SER A 113 6.80 -10.64 -1.37
CA SER A 113 6.38 -11.14 -2.67
C SER A 113 4.87 -11.32 -2.76
N ARG A 114 4.34 -11.16 -3.97
CA ARG A 114 2.95 -11.50 -4.25
C ARG A 114 2.81 -13.02 -4.35
N VAL A 115 2.04 -13.60 -3.44
CA VAL A 115 1.84 -15.06 -3.33
C VAL A 115 0.53 -15.54 -3.93
N ALA A 116 -0.44 -14.63 -4.15
CA ALA A 116 -1.67 -14.92 -4.86
C ALA A 116 -2.27 -13.67 -5.51
N SER A 117 -3.21 -13.88 -6.44
CA SER A 117 -4.03 -12.82 -7.03
C SER A 117 -5.40 -13.40 -7.37
N VAL A 118 -6.45 -12.89 -6.72
CA VAL A 118 -7.82 -13.43 -6.83
C VAL A 118 -8.68 -12.49 -7.67
N GLU A 119 -9.37 -13.01 -8.67
CA GLU A 119 -10.29 -12.23 -9.50
C GLU A 119 -11.51 -11.77 -8.71
N VAL A 120 -11.93 -10.51 -8.91
CA VAL A 120 -13.12 -9.90 -8.32
C VAL A 120 -13.83 -9.00 -9.35
N GLY A 121 -14.91 -8.35 -8.96
CA GLY A 121 -15.61 -7.38 -9.81
C GLY A 121 -14.72 -6.20 -10.25
N GLN A 122 -15.16 -5.50 -11.30
CA GLN A 122 -14.55 -4.24 -11.69
C GLN A 122 -14.66 -3.20 -10.57
N GLN A 123 -13.81 -2.17 -10.60
CA GLN A 123 -13.79 -1.09 -9.60
C GLN A 123 -13.58 -1.57 -8.15
N ALA A 124 -12.70 -2.55 -7.94
CA ALA A 124 -12.29 -3.00 -6.62
C ALA A 124 -11.54 -1.88 -5.86
N ALA A 125 -12.28 -1.08 -5.08
CA ALA A 125 -11.78 0.14 -4.45
C ALA A 125 -11.44 -0.03 -2.97
N GLY A 126 -12.45 -0.03 -2.09
CA GLY A 126 -12.27 -0.21 -0.66
C GLY A 126 -12.04 -1.68 -0.31
N ILE A 127 -11.14 -1.95 0.63
CA ILE A 127 -10.88 -3.29 1.14
C ILE A 127 -10.68 -3.22 2.66
N ALA A 128 -11.15 -4.25 3.36
CA ALA A 128 -10.97 -4.39 4.79
C ALA A 128 -10.73 -5.86 5.12
N VAL A 129 -9.96 -6.12 6.17
CA VAL A 129 -9.79 -7.46 6.73
C VAL A 129 -10.39 -7.49 8.13
N VAL A 130 -11.24 -8.48 8.38
CA VAL A 130 -11.78 -8.73 9.73
C VAL A 130 -10.83 -9.68 10.44
N ARG A 131 -10.50 -9.37 11.70
CA ARG A 131 -9.69 -10.26 12.53
C ARG A 131 -10.48 -11.54 12.80
N SER A 132 -9.95 -12.69 12.40
CA SER A 132 -10.39 -13.96 12.96
C SER A 132 -9.92 -14.02 14.42
N ARG A 133 -10.84 -14.30 15.33
CA ARG A 133 -10.56 -14.52 16.75
C ARG A 133 -9.75 -15.80 16.96
#